data_AF-A0A8S2VZ46-F1
#
_entry.id   AF-A0A8S2VZ46-F1
#
_cell.length_a   1.000
_cell.length_b   1.000
_cell.length_c   1.000
_cell.angle_alpha   90.00
_cell.angle_beta   90.00
_cell.angle_gamma   90.00
#
_symmetry.space_group_name_H-M   'P 1'
#
loop_
_entity.id
_entity.type
_entity.pdbx_description
1 polymer ?
#
loop_
_entity_poly.entity_id
_entity_poly.type
_entity_poly.pdbx_seq_one_letter_code
_entity_poly.pdbx_strand_id
1 'polypeptide(L)'
;VNNNNILSIEFDRYERKLSIRDSKSDEILQIVCSDKGLVTSMMSRGFVPIIYNYDDNGQKLTSWQLGTYREEYIYDTRGRLIEIQKPSGLGSVKYSYGIGEQVINY
;
A
#
# COMPACT_ATOMS: atom_id res chain seq x y z
N VAL A 1 7.46 29.58 1.20
CA VAL A 1 7.91 30.51 2.27
C VAL A 1 8.62 31.69 1.59
N ASN A 2 8.35 32.93 1.99
CA ASN A 2 8.77 34.17 1.29
C ASN A 2 8.32 34.23 -0.18
N ASN A 3 7.03 34.02 -0.45
CA ASN A 3 6.40 33.94 -1.79
C ASN A 3 6.94 32.87 -2.76
N ASN A 4 7.98 32.12 -2.38
CA ASN A 4 8.41 30.96 -3.15
C ASN A 4 7.52 29.76 -2.82
N ASN A 5 6.90 29.20 -3.86
CA ASN A 5 6.30 27.88 -3.79
C ASN A 5 7.44 26.87 -3.59
N ILE A 6 7.39 26.14 -2.47
CA ILE A 6 8.39 25.14 -2.10
C ILE A 6 7.86 23.72 -2.27
N LEU A 7 6.55 23.56 -2.50
CA LEU A 7 5.87 22.29 -2.63
C LEU A 7 4.48 22.52 -3.25
N SER A 8 4.18 21.88 -4.38
CA SER A 8 2.81 21.81 -4.90
C SER A 8 2.22 20.43 -4.68
N ILE A 9 0.92 20.38 -4.38
CA ILE A 9 0.13 19.15 -4.26
C ILE A 9 -1.08 19.33 -5.17
N GLU A 10 -1.19 18.47 -6.18
CA GLU A 10 -2.24 18.50 -7.19
C GLU A 10 -3.00 17.18 -7.18
N PHE A 11 -4.33 17.23 -7.19
CA PHE A 11 -5.17 16.05 -7.31
C PHE A 11 -5.94 16.08 -8.62
N ASP A 12 -5.67 15.12 -9.51
CA ASP A 12 -6.47 14.85 -10.69
C ASP A 12 -7.58 13.85 -10.33
N ARG A 13 -8.83 14.31 -10.40
CA ARG A 13 -10.01 13.50 -10.05
C ARG A 13 -10.38 12.45 -11.11
N TYR A 14 -10.00 12.66 -12.37
CA TYR A 14 -10.30 11.73 -13.46
C TYR A 14 -9.30 10.58 -13.44
N GLU A 15 -8.02 10.89 -13.20
CA GLU A 15 -6.97 9.90 -13.04
C GLU A 15 -6.90 9.33 -11.61
N ARG A 16 -7.60 9.95 -10.64
CA ARG A 16 -7.52 9.65 -9.20
C ARG A 16 -6.07 9.64 -8.71
N LYS A 17 -5.32 10.64 -9.14
CA LYS A 17 -3.87 10.75 -8.96
C LYS A 17 -3.52 12.00 -8.18
N LEU A 18 -2.74 11.84 -7.11
CA LEU A 18 -2.08 12.91 -6.40
C LEU A 18 -0.65 13.06 -6.93
N SER A 19 -0.27 14.26 -7.34
CA SER A 19 1.09 14.62 -7.74
C SER A 19 1.66 15.62 -6.74
N ILE A 20 2.82 15.30 -6.18
CA ILE A 20 3.58 16.20 -5.32
C ILE A 20 4.84 16.64 -6.07
N ARG A 21 5.05 17.95 -6.17
CA ARG A 21 6.18 18.55 -6.89
C ARG A 21 6.99 19.45 -5.98
N ASP A 22 8.31 19.51 -6.23
CA ASP A 22 9.20 20.45 -5.54
C ASP A 22 9.06 21.88 -6.10
N SER A 23 9.86 22.83 -5.59
CA SER A 23 9.84 24.24 -6.01
C SER A 23 10.16 24.46 -7.50
N LYS A 24 10.78 23.48 -8.18
CA LYS A 24 11.11 23.52 -9.60
C LYS A 24 10.01 22.90 -10.47
N SER A 25 8.88 22.51 -9.86
CA SER A 25 7.78 21.78 -10.50
C SER A 25 8.15 20.37 -10.94
N ASP A 26 9.31 19.86 -10.54
CA ASP A 26 9.65 18.48 -10.79
C ASP A 26 8.84 17.59 -9.84
N GLU A 27 8.25 16.51 -10.35
CA GLU A 27 7.43 15.61 -9.55
C GLU A 27 8.28 14.72 -8.64
N ILE A 28 8.07 14.76 -7.33
CA ILE A 28 8.83 13.97 -6.35
C ILE A 28 8.06 12.73 -5.89
N LEU A 29 6.72 12.75 -5.92
CA LEU A 29 5.87 11.63 -5.51
C LEU A 29 4.55 11.64 -6.29
N GLN A 30 4.19 10.47 -6.81
CA GLN A 30 2.84 10.18 -7.33
C GLN A 30 2.13 9.20 -6.39
N ILE A 31 0.83 9.42 -6.17
CA ILE A 31 -0.06 8.49 -5.49
C ILE A 31 -1.27 8.24 -6.38
N VAL A 32 -1.58 6.99 -6.70
CA VAL A 32 -2.77 6.62 -7.46
C VAL A 32 -3.76 5.94 -6.52
N CYS A 33 -5.04 6.29 -6.65
CA CYS A 33 -6.12 5.72 -5.85
C CYS A 33 -7.17 4.98 -6.69
N SER A 34 -7.82 3.99 -6.07
CA SER A 34 -9.03 3.34 -6.59
C SER A 34 -10.24 4.28 -6.55
N ASP A 35 -11.34 3.84 -7.13
CA ASP A 35 -12.65 4.51 -7.05
C ASP A 35 -13.18 4.70 -5.62
N LYS A 36 -12.82 3.77 -4.71
CA LYS A 36 -13.10 3.86 -3.26
C LYS A 36 -12.14 4.79 -2.51
N GLY A 37 -11.19 5.42 -3.21
CA GLY A 37 -10.20 6.31 -2.61
C GLY A 37 -9.03 5.60 -1.92
N LEU A 38 -8.86 4.29 -2.13
CA LEU A 38 -7.75 3.52 -1.55
C LEU A 38 -6.50 3.69 -2.39
N VAL A 39 -5.34 3.89 -1.76
CA VAL A 39 -4.06 4.02 -2.46
C VAL A 39 -3.67 2.70 -3.11
N THR A 40 -3.60 2.64 -4.44
CA THR A 40 -3.20 1.44 -5.20
C THR A 40 -1.76 1.49 -5.69
N SER A 41 -1.18 2.69 -5.78
CA SER A 41 0.22 2.86 -6.14
C SER A 41 0.84 4.09 -5.51
N MET A 42 2.10 3.99 -5.11
CA MET A 42 2.95 5.12 -4.71
C MET A 42 4.29 5.04 -5.44
N MET A 43 4.72 6.13 -6.06
CA MET A 43 5.96 6.19 -6.82
C MET A 43 6.75 7.46 -6.51
N SER A 44 7.91 7.29 -5.87
CA SER A 44 8.88 8.38 -5.70
C SER A 44 9.75 8.53 -6.95
N ARG A 45 10.18 9.76 -7.26
CA ARG A 45 11.06 10.03 -8.40
C ARG A 45 12.31 9.14 -8.35
N GLY A 46 12.57 8.43 -9.45
CA GLY A 46 13.76 7.58 -9.59
C GLY A 46 13.65 6.20 -8.93
N PHE A 47 12.49 5.85 -8.38
CA PHE A 47 12.22 4.54 -7.79
C PHE A 47 11.11 3.82 -8.55
N VAL A 48 11.10 2.49 -8.46
CA VAL A 48 9.96 1.69 -8.92
C VAL A 48 8.77 1.89 -7.97
N PRO A 49 7.53 1.80 -8.46
CA PRO A 49 6.35 2.01 -7.62
C PRO A 49 6.19 0.89 -6.58
N ILE A 50 5.63 1.26 -5.43
CA ILE A 50 4.97 0.32 -4.53
C ILE A 50 3.53 0.15 -5.02
N ILE A 51 3.07 -1.08 -5.17
CA ILE A 51 1.70 -1.43 -5.54
C ILE A 51 1.01 -2.03 -4.34
N TYR A 52 -0.23 -1.63 -4.09
CA TYR A 52 -1.08 -2.12 -3.01
C TYR A 52 -2.35 -2.74 -3.58
N ASN A 53 -2.71 -3.92 -3.08
CA ASN A 53 -3.95 -4.61 -3.42
C ASN A 53 -4.80 -4.76 -2.18
N TYR A 54 -6.11 -4.66 -2.37
CA TYR A 54 -7.09 -4.80 -1.30
C TYR A 54 -8.06 -5.94 -1.61
N ASP A 55 -8.84 -6.35 -0.63
CA ASP A 55 -10.00 -7.21 -0.86
C ASP A 55 -11.06 -6.50 -1.72
N ASP A 56 -12.01 -7.25 -2.27
CA ASP A 56 -13.05 -6.72 -3.16
C ASP A 56 -13.90 -5.62 -2.48
N ASN A 57 -14.04 -5.70 -1.16
CA ASN A 57 -14.76 -4.71 -0.38
C ASN A 57 -13.95 -3.44 -0.15
N GLY A 58 -12.63 -3.47 -0.34
CA GLY A 58 -11.73 -2.35 -0.10
C GLY A 58 -11.44 -2.12 1.39
N GLN A 59 -11.62 -3.15 2.23
CA GLN A 59 -11.51 -3.04 3.68
C GLN A 59 -10.14 -3.50 4.19
N LYS A 60 -9.45 -4.38 3.46
CA LYS A 60 -8.20 -5.00 3.91
C LYS A 60 -7.16 -5.02 2.81
N LEU A 61 -5.92 -4.76 3.18
CA LEU A 61 -4.77 -4.94 2.31
C LEU A 61 -4.52 -6.44 2.15
N THR A 62 -4.48 -6.94 0.92
CA THR A 62 -4.21 -8.36 0.61
C THR A 62 -2.77 -8.57 0.15
N SER A 63 -2.13 -7.54 -0.40
CA SER A 63 -0.69 -7.58 -0.67
C SER A 63 -0.12 -6.20 -0.92
N TRP A 64 1.21 -6.08 -0.79
CA TRP A 64 1.96 -5.01 -1.39
C TRP A 64 3.19 -5.55 -2.13
N GLN A 65 3.66 -4.80 -3.12
CA GLN A 65 4.78 -5.18 -3.97
C GLN A 65 5.68 -3.99 -4.28
N LEU A 66 7.01 -4.18 -4.19
CA LEU A 66 8.04 -3.27 -4.65
C LEU A 66 9.03 -4.04 -5.54
N GLY A 67 8.89 -3.88 -6.86
CA GLY A 67 9.68 -4.66 -7.81
C GLY A 67 9.42 -6.17 -7.65
N THR A 68 10.45 -6.96 -7.33
CA THR A 68 10.34 -8.40 -7.08
C THR A 68 9.98 -8.76 -5.63
N TYR A 69 10.02 -7.78 -4.70
CA TYR A 69 9.62 -7.99 -3.32
C TYR A 69 8.10 -7.92 -3.21
N ARG A 70 7.49 -8.96 -2.66
CA ARG A 70 6.04 -9.04 -2.45
C ARG A 70 5.75 -9.64 -1.09
N GLU A 71 4.81 -9.05 -0.38
CA GLU A 71 4.25 -9.58 0.86
C GLU A 71 2.73 -9.72 0.70
N GLU A 72 2.19 -10.85 1.12
CA GLU A 72 0.75 -11.16 1.02
C GLU A 72 0.14 -11.41 2.40
N TYR A 73 -1.10 -10.98 2.57
CA TYR A 73 -1.88 -11.11 3.79
C TYR A 73 -3.10 -11.98 3.51
N ILE A 74 -3.19 -13.11 4.20
CA ILE A 74 -4.26 -14.09 4.02
C ILE A 74 -5.16 -14.00 5.25
N TYR A 75 -6.46 -13.87 5.01
CA TYR A 75 -7.47 -13.73 6.05
C TYR A 75 -8.43 -14.92 6.04
N ASP A 76 -8.97 -15.28 7.20
CA ASP A 76 -10.07 -16.23 7.31
C ASP A 76 -11.41 -15.61 6.89
N THR A 77 -12.47 -16.43 6.86
CA THR A 77 -13.83 -15.99 6.48
C THR A 77 -14.46 -15.02 7.48
N ARG A 78 -13.95 -14.95 8.71
CA ARG A 78 -14.32 -13.93 9.71
C ARG A 78 -13.47 -12.66 9.58
N GLY A 79 -12.51 -12.67 8.68
CA GLY A 79 -11.69 -11.54 8.37
C GLY A 79 -10.46 -11.35 9.27
N ARG A 80 -10.04 -12.38 9.99
CA ARG A 80 -8.85 -12.34 10.85
C ARG A 80 -7.61 -12.77 10.05
N LEU A 81 -6.47 -12.14 10.29
CA LEU A 81 -5.22 -12.43 9.58
C LEU A 81 -4.69 -13.81 10.01
N ILE A 82 -4.60 -14.77 9.11
CA ILE A 82 -4.13 -16.13 9.40
C ILE A 82 -2.74 -16.43 8.86
N GLU A 83 -2.26 -15.67 7.87
CA GLU A 83 -0.91 -15.84 7.35
C GLU A 83 -0.37 -14.55 6.73
N ILE A 84 0.91 -14.25 6.99
CA ILE A 84 1.70 -13.28 6.25
C ILE A 84 2.75 -14.05 5.45
N GLN A 85 2.64 -14.02 4.13
CA GLN A 85 3.65 -14.60 3.25
C GLN A 85 4.69 -13.53 2.94
N LYS A 86 5.93 -13.75 3.39
CA LYS A 86 7.02 -12.81 3.17
C LYS A 86 7.62 -13.01 1.77
N PRO A 87 8.44 -12.04 1.29
CA PRO A 87 9.18 -12.21 0.04
C PRO A 87 9.92 -13.55 -0.01
N SER A 88 10.04 -14.09 -1.22
CA SER A 88 10.65 -15.41 -1.46
C SER A 88 11.98 -15.55 -0.70
N GLY A 89 12.13 -16.66 0.03
CA GLY A 89 13.30 -16.95 0.85
C GLY A 89 13.20 -16.47 2.31
N LEU A 90 12.17 -15.69 2.67
CA LEU A 90 11.96 -15.22 4.05
C LEU A 90 10.86 -16.00 4.82
N GLY A 91 10.19 -16.95 4.16
CA GLY A 91 9.17 -17.83 4.77
C GLY A 91 7.80 -17.18 4.94
N SER A 92 7.00 -17.69 5.87
CA SER A 92 5.71 -17.10 6.25
C SER A 92 5.51 -17.14 7.76
N VAL A 93 4.66 -16.23 8.26
CA VAL A 93 4.21 -16.19 9.66
C VAL A 93 2.75 -16.60 9.67
N LYS A 94 2.40 -17.60 10.48
CA LYS A 94 1.02 -18.11 10.58
C LYS A 94 0.41 -17.81 11.94
N TYR A 95 -0.88 -17.52 11.92
CA TYR A 95 -1.67 -17.23 13.11
C TYR A 95 -2.83 -18.23 13.21
N SER A 96 -2.99 -18.80 14.41
CA SER A 96 -4.12 -19.64 14.76
C SER A 96 -4.95 -18.98 15.85
N TYR A 97 -6.28 -19.06 15.74
CA TYR A 97 -7.22 -18.49 16.69
C TYR A 97 -8.09 -19.58 17.30
N GLY A 98 -7.91 -19.84 18.60
CA GLY A 98 -8.78 -20.74 19.39
C GLY A 98 -10.04 -20.05 19.93
N ILE A 99 -10.93 -20.83 20.56
CA ILE A 99 -12.08 -20.30 21.30
C ILE A 99 -11.52 -19.57 22.54
N GLY A 100 -11.55 -18.23 22.54
CA GLY A 100 -10.98 -17.38 23.60
C GLY A 100 -9.76 -16.52 23.21
N GLU A 101 -9.40 -16.48 21.91
CA GLU A 101 -8.41 -15.60 21.27
C GLU A 101 -7.02 -15.55 21.93
N GLN A 102 -6.23 -16.61 21.73
CA GLN A 102 -4.78 -16.55 21.89
C GLN A 102 -4.10 -16.72 20.53
N VAL A 103 -3.16 -15.83 20.22
CA VAL A 103 -2.34 -15.87 19.01
C VAL A 103 -1.18 -16.85 19.25
N ILE A 104 -1.13 -17.94 18.50
CA ILE A 104 0.04 -18.84 18.49
C ILE A 104 0.87 -18.51 17.25
N ASN A 105 2.11 -18.04 17.47
CA ASN A 105 3.11 -17.85 16.42
C ASN A 105 3.90 -19.15 16.25
N TYR A 106 4.14 -19.58 15.02
CA TYR A 106 4.99 -20.72 14.66
C TYR A 106 6.14 -20.27 13.77
#